data_AF-A0A0L0FUI9-F1
#
_entry.id   AF-A0A0L0FUI9-F1
#
_cell.length_a   1.000
_cell.length_b   1.000
_cell.length_c   1.000
_cell.angle_alpha   90.00
_cell.angle_beta   90.00
_cell.angle_gamma   90.00
#
_symmetry.space_group_name_H-M   'P 1'
#
loop_
_entity.id
_entity.type
_entity.pdbx_description
1 polymer ?
#
loop_
_entity_poly.entity_id
_entity_poly.type
_entity_poly.pdbx_seq_one_letter_code
_entity_poly.pdbx_strand_id
1 'polypeptide(L)'
;MAVAAPKGYECLDEVVEDAKDMCKESGAEITYTNDPKVAVEGADFITTDTWVSMGDEHKKDEKLKSFEGYQVTEELCKGADSDWHFLHCLPRHPEEVDDEVFYSKRSLVFPEAENRMYTVMAVILFLMRETV
;
A
#
# COMPACT_ATOMS: atom_id res chain seq x y z
N MET A 1 7.48 4.72 7.99
CA MET A 1 6.63 4.41 6.82
C MET A 1 7.20 5.11 5.59
N ALA A 2 7.17 4.47 4.43
CA ALA A 2 7.55 5.12 3.17
C ALA A 2 6.48 4.90 2.10
N VAL A 3 6.24 5.92 1.28
CA VAL A 3 5.30 5.88 0.16
C VAL A 3 6.08 6.22 -1.11
N ALA A 4 6.06 5.31 -2.08
CA ALA A 4 6.58 5.55 -3.42
C ALA A 4 5.44 5.70 -4.42
N ALA A 5 5.44 6.80 -5.16
CA ALA A 5 4.54 7.00 -6.29
C ALA A 5 5.30 7.68 -7.45
N PRO A 6 4.96 7.40 -8.72
CA PRO A 6 5.54 8.10 -9.85
C PRO A 6 5.31 9.62 -9.76
N LYS A 7 6.16 10.39 -10.44
CA LYS A 7 5.97 11.85 -10.52
C LYS A 7 4.62 12.20 -11.12
N GLY A 8 3.88 13.10 -10.47
CA GLY A 8 2.52 13.49 -10.84
C GLY A 8 1.42 12.62 -10.20
N TYR A 9 1.79 11.60 -9.41
CA TYR A 9 0.87 10.74 -8.67
C TYR A 9 1.12 10.80 -7.15
N GLU A 10 1.77 11.87 -6.68
CA GLU A 10 2.02 12.08 -5.26
C GLU A 10 0.72 12.27 -4.46
N CYS A 11 0.81 12.03 -3.15
CA CYS A 11 -0.28 12.32 -2.23
C CYS A 11 -0.63 13.82 -2.26
N LEU A 12 -1.90 14.14 -2.01
CA LEU A 12 -2.35 15.52 -1.86
C LEU A 12 -1.62 16.20 -0.70
N ASP A 13 -1.22 17.46 -0.89
CA ASP A 13 -0.45 18.22 0.10
C ASP A 13 -1.16 18.28 1.46
N GLU A 14 -2.49 18.47 1.47
CA GLU A 14 -3.30 18.50 2.70
C GLU A 14 -3.20 17.18 3.50
N VAL A 15 -3.22 16.03 2.81
CA VAL A 15 -3.09 14.71 3.45
C VAL A 15 -1.67 14.49 3.97
N VAL A 16 -0.66 14.99 3.26
CA VAL A 16 0.74 14.94 3.69
C VAL A 16 0.98 15.81 4.92
N GLU A 17 0.36 16.99 4.97
CA GLU A 17 0.43 17.89 6.13
C GLU A 17 -0.23 17.26 7.37
N ASP A 18 -1.44 16.72 7.24
CA ASP A 18 -2.13 16.00 8.31
C ASP A 18 -1.29 14.83 8.82
N ALA A 19 -0.72 14.02 7.92
CA ALA A 19 0.14 12.90 8.29
C ALA A 19 1.39 13.35 9.05
N LYS A 20 2.01 14.47 8.66
CA LYS A 20 3.17 15.04 9.37
C LYS A 20 2.80 15.55 10.76
N ASP A 21 1.60 16.10 10.94
CA ASP A 21 1.13 16.52 12.25
C ASP A 21 0.89 15.32 13.18
N MET A 22 0.28 14.24 12.67
CA MET A 22 0.15 12.97 13.42
C MET A 22 1.51 12.33 13.75
N CYS A 23 2.51 12.49 12.89
CA CYS A 23 3.88 12.04 13.16
C CYS A 23 4.51 12.76 14.37
N LYS A 24 4.22 14.06 14.58
CA LYS A 24 4.74 14.81 15.75
C LYS A 24 4.21 14.25 17.06
N GLU A 25 2.98 13.75 17.07
CA GLU A 25 2.35 13.18 18.26
C GLU A 25 2.80 11.74 18.53
N SER A 26 2.89 10.92 17.48
CA SER A 26 3.23 9.49 17.58
C SER A 26 4.73 9.21 17.65
N GLY A 27 5.57 10.15 17.21
CA GLY A 27 7.01 9.94 16.99
C GLY A 27 7.31 9.08 15.75
N ALA A 28 6.31 8.78 14.92
CA ALA A 28 6.50 8.08 13.66
C ALA A 28 7.19 8.96 12.62
N GLU A 29 7.85 8.33 11.65
CA GLU A 29 8.46 9.01 10.52
C GLU A 29 7.82 8.52 9.21
N ILE A 30 7.52 9.48 8.32
CA ILE A 30 6.99 9.21 6.98
C ILE A 30 7.91 9.81 5.92
N THR A 31 8.21 9.00 4.90
CA THR A 31 9.01 9.42 3.75
C THR A 31 8.18 9.29 2.48
N TYR A 32 8.19 10.32 1.64
CA TYR A 32 7.59 10.30 0.31
C TYR A 32 8.69 10.32 -0.73
N THR A 33 8.62 9.44 -1.71
CA THR A 33 9.66 9.28 -2.74
C THR A 33 9.03 8.95 -4.08
N ASN A 34 9.77 9.17 -5.17
CA ASN A 34 9.43 8.67 -6.50
C ASN A 34 10.34 7.49 -6.92
N ASP A 35 11.03 6.86 -5.97
CA ASP A 35 11.85 5.67 -6.18
C ASP A 35 11.35 4.54 -5.28
N PRO A 36 10.74 3.47 -5.84
CA PRO A 36 10.23 2.36 -5.05
C PRO A 36 11.34 1.61 -4.30
N LYS A 37 12.59 1.64 -4.77
CA LYS A 37 13.72 1.02 -4.06
C LYS A 37 14.03 1.72 -2.75
N VAL A 38 13.83 3.03 -2.69
CA VAL A 38 13.98 3.80 -1.44
C VAL A 38 12.86 3.46 -0.46
N ALA A 39 11.64 3.20 -0.94
CA ALA A 39 10.51 2.90 -0.07
C ALA A 39 10.54 1.50 0.55
N VAL A 40 11.10 0.50 -0.16
CA VAL A 40 11.20 -0.88 0.34
C VAL A 40 12.38 -1.11 1.27
N GLU A 41 13.36 -0.20 1.32
CA GLU A 41 14.56 -0.37 2.16
C GLU A 41 14.19 -0.51 3.64
N GLY A 42 14.52 -1.66 4.23
CA GLY A 42 14.24 -2.01 5.62
C GLY A 42 12.75 -2.16 5.95
N ALA A 43 11.87 -2.32 4.95
CA ALA A 43 10.44 -2.44 5.20
C ALA A 43 10.06 -3.82 5.79
N ASP A 44 9.31 -3.83 6.89
CA ASP A 44 8.70 -5.06 7.45
C ASP A 44 7.43 -5.48 6.70
N PHE A 45 6.71 -4.51 6.13
CA PHE A 45 5.48 -4.74 5.37
C PHE A 45 5.53 -3.96 4.07
N ILE A 46 5.24 -4.66 2.97
CA ILE A 46 5.13 -4.07 1.64
C ILE A 46 3.68 -4.20 1.20
N THR A 47 3.08 -3.07 0.81
CA THR A 47 1.70 -3.02 0.35
C THR A 47 1.64 -2.35 -1.01
N THR A 48 0.78 -2.85 -1.89
CA THR A 48 0.47 -2.23 -3.18
C THR A 48 -1.02 -2.39 -3.48
N ASP A 49 -1.48 -1.72 -4.53
CA ASP A 49 -2.85 -1.77 -5.02
C ASP A 49 -2.85 -1.59 -6.55
N THR A 50 -3.99 -1.81 -7.18
CA THR A 50 -4.22 -1.56 -8.60
C THR A 50 -3.80 -0.15 -8.99
N TRP A 51 -2.99 -0.05 -10.03
CA TRP A 51 -2.58 1.24 -10.57
C TRP A 51 -3.75 1.97 -11.25
N VAL A 52 -4.71 1.20 -11.80
CA VAL A 52 -5.91 1.73 -12.42
C VAL A 52 -7.08 1.57 -11.46
N SER A 53 -7.30 2.61 -10.66
CA SER A 53 -8.44 2.71 -9.75
C SER A 53 -9.77 2.77 -10.50
N MET A 54 -10.86 2.40 -9.81
CA MET A 54 -12.22 2.51 -10.36
C MET A 54 -12.54 3.96 -10.77
N GLY A 55 -13.03 4.15 -11.99
CA GLY A 55 -13.33 5.47 -12.59
C GLY A 55 -12.19 6.08 -13.42
N ASP A 56 -10.98 5.51 -13.36
CA ASP A 56 -9.82 5.96 -14.13
C ASP A 56 -9.47 5.06 -15.32
N GLU A 57 -10.40 4.20 -15.75
CA GLU A 57 -10.15 3.17 -16.78
C GLU A 57 -9.69 3.78 -18.12
N HIS A 58 -10.16 4.99 -18.44
CA HIS A 58 -9.77 5.75 -19.62
C HIS A 58 -8.30 6.21 -19.61
N LYS A 59 -7.63 6.19 -18.45
CA LYS A 59 -6.21 6.55 -18.28
C LYS A 59 -5.29 5.33 -18.20
N LYS A 60 -5.80 4.11 -18.43
CA LYS A 60 -5.05 2.86 -18.24
C LYS A 60 -3.66 2.91 -18.86
N ASP A 61 -3.56 3.20 -20.16
CA ASP A 61 -2.28 3.17 -20.89
C ASP A 61 -1.27 4.23 -20.40
N GLU A 62 -1.76 5.37 -19.90
CA GLU A 62 -0.92 6.40 -19.30
C GLU A 62 -0.38 5.93 -17.95
N LYS A 63 -1.26 5.43 -17.07
CA LYS A 63 -0.86 4.94 -15.75
C LYS A 63 0.11 3.76 -15.83
N LEU A 64 -0.14 2.79 -16.72
CA LEU A 64 0.78 1.65 -16.90
C LEU A 64 2.20 2.10 -17.27
N LYS A 65 2.33 3.16 -18.06
CA LYS A 65 3.65 3.74 -18.40
C LYS A 65 4.26 4.49 -17.24
N SER A 66 3.47 5.30 -16.52
CA SER A 66 3.97 6.06 -15.37
C SER A 66 4.46 5.17 -14.24
N PHE A 67 3.83 4.02 -14.03
CA PHE A 67 4.17 3.05 -12.99
C PHE A 67 5.21 2.00 -13.44
N GLU A 68 5.85 2.18 -14.60
CA GLU A 68 6.95 1.30 -15.00
C GLU A 68 8.06 1.29 -13.94
N GLY A 69 8.44 0.08 -13.48
CA GLY A 69 9.41 -0.11 -12.40
C GLY A 69 8.82 -0.13 -10.97
N TYR A 70 7.50 0.01 -10.81
CA TYR A 70 6.82 -0.06 -9.51
C TYR A 70 6.20 -1.43 -9.19
N GLN A 71 6.30 -2.40 -10.10
CA GLN A 71 5.79 -3.76 -9.85
C GLN A 71 6.51 -4.37 -8.65
N VAL A 72 5.73 -4.85 -7.68
CA VAL A 72 6.26 -5.55 -6.53
C VAL A 72 6.73 -6.94 -6.98
N THR A 73 8.03 -7.15 -6.89
CA THR A 73 8.73 -8.39 -7.26
C THR A 73 9.74 -8.73 -6.17
N GLU A 74 10.21 -9.98 -6.11
CA GLU A 74 11.29 -10.36 -5.19
C GLU A 74 12.56 -9.52 -5.41
N GLU A 75 12.84 -9.12 -6.66
CA GLU A 75 13.98 -8.24 -6.97
C GLU A 75 13.83 -6.86 -6.33
N LEU A 76 12.64 -6.26 -6.42
CA LEU A 76 12.37 -4.97 -5.79
C LEU A 76 12.49 -5.09 -4.27
N CYS A 77 11.97 -6.18 -3.69
CA CYS A 77 11.90 -6.40 -2.25
C CYS A 77 13.24 -6.85 -1.62
N LYS A 78 14.34 -6.95 -2.37
CA LYS A 78 15.66 -7.32 -1.83
C LYS A 78 16.17 -6.39 -0.74
N GLY A 79 15.76 -5.12 -0.75
CA GLY A 79 16.11 -4.13 0.28
C GLY A 79 15.26 -4.22 1.54
N ALA A 80 14.18 -5.00 1.53
CA ALA A 80 13.26 -5.13 2.66
C ALA A 80 13.86 -5.93 3.82
N ASP A 81 13.22 -5.89 4.99
CA ASP A 81 13.65 -6.69 6.13
C ASP A 81 13.63 -8.20 5.78
N SER A 82 14.51 -8.98 6.37
CA SER A 82 14.56 -10.43 6.15
C SER A 82 13.23 -11.18 6.39
N ASP A 83 12.39 -10.70 7.30
CA ASP A 83 11.08 -11.26 7.67
C ASP A 83 9.90 -10.43 7.13
N TRP A 84 10.11 -9.74 6.01
CA TRP A 84 9.06 -8.90 5.41
C TRP A 84 7.81 -9.70 4.99
N HIS A 85 6.67 -9.03 5.06
CA HIS A 85 5.34 -9.53 4.66
C HIS A 85 4.71 -8.69 3.55
N PHE A 86 3.83 -9.31 2.77
CA PHE A 86 3.13 -8.66 1.65
C PHE A 86 1.62 -8.51 1.89
N LEU A 87 1.06 -7.36 1.54
CA LEU A 87 -0.37 -7.02 1.63
C LEU A 87 -0.89 -6.45 0.30
N HIS A 88 -2.17 -6.69 0.03
CA HIS A 88 -2.87 -6.19 -1.16
C HIS A 88 -4.39 -6.22 -0.92
N CYS A 89 -5.06 -5.08 -1.11
CA CYS A 89 -6.46 -4.92 -0.73
C CYS A 89 -7.47 -5.67 -1.62
N LEU A 90 -7.06 -6.04 -2.85
CA LEU A 90 -7.80 -6.75 -3.90
C LEU A 90 -8.88 -5.89 -4.60
N PRO A 91 -9.24 -6.20 -5.86
CA PRO A 91 -8.73 -7.27 -6.73
C PRO A 91 -7.34 -6.98 -7.29
N ARG A 92 -6.50 -8.01 -7.38
CA ARG A 92 -5.13 -7.95 -7.94
C ARG A 92 -5.13 -8.15 -9.45
N HIS A 93 -4.26 -7.41 -10.13
CA HIS A 93 -3.84 -7.56 -11.52
C HIS A 93 -2.33 -7.85 -11.60
N PRO A 94 -1.84 -8.41 -12.73
CA PRO A 94 -0.43 -8.76 -12.88
C PRO A 94 0.52 -7.55 -12.89
N GLU A 95 0.02 -6.35 -13.15
CA GLU A 95 0.86 -5.17 -13.32
C GLU A 95 1.49 -4.71 -11.99
N GLU A 96 0.74 -4.72 -10.89
CA GLU A 96 1.19 -4.19 -9.60
C GLU A 96 2.06 -5.14 -8.76
N VAL A 97 1.90 -6.46 -8.95
CA VAL A 97 2.66 -7.49 -8.23
C VAL A 97 2.76 -8.76 -9.06
N ASP A 98 3.91 -9.43 -9.04
CA ASP A 98 4.09 -10.71 -9.71
C ASP A 98 3.47 -11.90 -8.93
N ASP A 99 3.40 -13.07 -9.58
CA ASP A 99 2.84 -14.27 -8.95
C ASP A 99 3.73 -14.82 -7.84
N GLU A 100 5.05 -14.60 -7.93
CA GLU A 100 6.02 -15.10 -6.96
C GLU A 100 5.77 -14.46 -5.59
N VAL A 101 5.66 -13.13 -5.53
CA VAL A 101 5.34 -12.39 -4.31
C VAL A 101 3.90 -12.65 -3.86
N PHE A 102 2.93 -12.54 -4.78
CA PHE A 102 1.51 -12.59 -4.44
C PHE A 102 1.09 -13.94 -3.82
N TYR A 103 1.62 -15.05 -4.32
CA TYR A 103 1.34 -16.40 -3.81
C TYR A 103 2.42 -16.94 -2.86
N SER A 104 3.39 -16.11 -2.47
CA SER A 104 4.45 -16.49 -1.53
C SER A 104 3.90 -16.82 -0.14
N LYS A 105 4.74 -17.44 0.70
CA LYS A 105 4.46 -17.61 2.13
C LYS A 105 4.48 -16.30 2.92
N ARG A 106 5.07 -15.23 2.37
CA ARG A 106 5.13 -13.90 2.98
C ARG A 106 3.81 -13.13 2.77
N SER A 107 3.04 -13.54 1.76
CA SER A 107 1.76 -12.96 1.41
C SER A 107 0.71 -13.21 2.48
N LEU A 108 0.17 -12.11 3.00
CA LEU A 108 -0.94 -12.08 3.94
C LEU A 108 -2.23 -11.61 3.28
N VAL A 109 -2.30 -11.60 1.95
CA VAL A 109 -3.44 -11.07 1.16
C VAL A 109 -4.77 -11.74 1.51
N PHE A 110 -4.81 -13.07 1.66
CA PHE A 110 -6.05 -13.76 2.02
C PHE A 110 -6.44 -13.59 3.50
N PRO A 111 -5.50 -13.68 4.48
CA PRO A 111 -5.77 -13.25 5.85
C PRO A 111 -6.26 -11.80 5.96
N GLU A 112 -5.66 -10.86 5.22
CA GLU A 112 -6.09 -9.46 5.14
C GLU A 112 -7.55 -9.36 4.68
N ALA A 113 -7.89 -10.08 3.60
CA ALA A 113 -9.26 -10.12 3.08
C ALA A 113 -10.27 -10.67 4.09
N GLU A 114 -9.93 -11.74 4.83
CA GLU A 114 -10.79 -12.28 5.90
C GLU A 114 -10.98 -11.26 7.03
N ASN A 115 -9.90 -10.59 7.44
CA ASN A 115 -9.90 -9.64 8.55
C ASN A 115 -10.78 -8.40 8.32
N ARG A 116 -11.20 -8.14 7.08
CA ARG A 116 -12.23 -7.14 6.78
C ARG A 116 -13.57 -7.44 7.46
N MET A 117 -13.93 -8.71 7.63
CA MET A 117 -15.17 -9.09 8.31
C MET A 117 -15.14 -8.66 9.78
N TYR A 118 -14.09 -9.03 10.50
CA TYR A 118 -13.98 -8.77 11.94
C TYR A 118 -13.80 -7.26 12.25
N THR A 119 -13.02 -6.55 11.43
CA THR A 119 -12.83 -5.10 11.59
C THR A 119 -14.13 -4.34 11.38
N VAL A 120 -14.94 -4.68 10.36
CA VAL A 120 -16.26 -4.06 10.14
C VAL A 120 -17.22 -4.37 11.30
N MET A 121 -17.23 -5.60 11.81
CA MET A 121 -18.04 -5.93 13.00
C MET A 121 -17.67 -5.07 14.21
N ALA A 122 -16.37 -4.86 14.46
CA ALA A 122 -15.88 -4.05 15.56
C ALA A 122 -16.27 -2.57 15.40
N VAL A 123 -16.13 -2.01 14.19
CA VAL A 123 -16.54 -0.63 13.88
C VAL A 123 -18.03 -0.43 14.10
N ILE A 124 -18.89 -1.34 13.60
CA ILE A 124 -20.34 -1.27 13.81
C ILE A 124 -20.68 -1.29 15.30
N LEU A 125 -20.06 -2.21 16.06
CA LEU A 125 -20.28 -2.31 17.50
C LEU A 125 -19.85 -1.04 18.24
N PHE A 126 -18.72 -0.44 17.85
CA PHE A 126 -18.23 0.81 18.45
C PHE A 126 -19.22 1.97 18.21
N LEU A 127 -19.62 2.20 16.95
CA LEU A 127 -20.54 3.28 16.60
C LEU A 127 -21.91 3.12 17.26
N MET A 128 -22.44 1.89 17.32
CA MET A 128 -23.72 1.64 18.00
C MET A 128 -23.70 1.94 19.50
N ARG A 129 -22.53 1.86 20.15
CA ARG A 129 -22.38 2.18 21.59
C ARG A 129 -22.27 3.68 21.86
N GLU A 130 -21.67 4.45 20.95
CA GLU A 130 -21.56 5.91 21.09
C GLU A 130 -22.82 6.67 20.71
N THR A 131 -23.80 5.99 20.09
CA THR A 131 -25.08 6.60 19.68
C THR A 131 -26.18 6.47 20.75
N VAL A 132 -25.83 6.18 22.01
CA VAL A 132 -26.75 6.08 23.16
C VAL A 132 -26.22 6.92 24.32
#